data_AF-A0A183H2I8-F1
#
_entry.id   AF-A0A183H2I8-F1
#
_cell.length_a   1.000
_cell.length_b   1.000
_cell.length_c   1.000
_cell.angle_alpha   90.00
_cell.angle_beta   90.00
_cell.angle_gamma   90.00
#
_symmetry.space_group_name_H-M   'P 1'
#
loop_
_entity.id
_entity.type
_entity.pdbx_description
1 polymer ?
#
loop_
_entity_poly.entity_id
_entity_poly.type
_entity_poly.pdbx_seq_one_letter_code
_entity_poly.pdbx_strand_id
1 'polypeptide(L)'
;LIQKQPILFQQKDLASAVRSAYTYLVANPKDQETLDNLAFYMEQDMYNENMLIDARQMKYEASYMRGVKAYNDEEWQLCVNEFETSMKQFFDEEQKCRLVCADKLNWEAFDNINPEITIIVTSIYLSVLRCKHDCVKQLSRVNGHDIGFILPTYFEYLHVCYYKLNRGRDVCESVANSILLNPRNPVMRRNRLFYSKIYKNDDLFKPSDEIIEFHKRYAIERLFLEFVDERFKFENNELPAERVDDRLPLDITIPINDDFDYSEIDKNLVTEEECSALAIAAIFETRTAQQKKLLIDLTERMALRYKTQALYHSLTCSSDNTTPKCPRHTFIVSIDRSNCGTFLTNLQPNSCVLIFCVG
;
A
#
# COMPACT_ATOMS: atom_id res chain seq x y z
N LEU A 1 -21.14 2.11 -29.60
CA LEU A 1 -22.05 1.14 -28.92
C LEU A 1 -22.83 1.76 -27.74
N ILE A 2 -23.00 3.09 -27.68
CA ILE A 2 -23.33 3.81 -26.43
C ILE A 2 -24.81 4.24 -26.33
N GLN A 3 -25.65 4.01 -27.35
CA GLN A 3 -27.06 4.47 -27.35
C GLN A 3 -28.11 3.46 -26.84
N LYS A 4 -27.73 2.36 -26.18
CA LYS A 4 -28.69 1.28 -25.82
C LYS A 4 -29.00 1.10 -24.32
N GLN A 5 -28.44 1.91 -23.42
CA GLN A 5 -28.68 1.72 -21.98
C GLN A 5 -30.07 2.13 -21.45
N PRO A 6 -30.85 3.06 -22.05
CA PRO A 6 -32.22 3.32 -21.58
C PRO A 6 -33.21 2.20 -21.95
N ILE A 7 -32.85 1.32 -22.89
CA ILE A 7 -33.76 0.34 -23.51
C ILE A 7 -33.78 -1.00 -22.76
N LEU A 8 -32.79 -1.29 -21.90
CA LEU A 8 -32.76 -2.54 -21.14
C LEU A 8 -33.74 -2.56 -19.96
N PHE A 9 -34.50 -1.48 -19.70
CA PHE A 9 -35.57 -1.53 -18.69
C PHE A 9 -36.85 -2.15 -19.23
N GLN A 10 -37.09 -2.09 -20.55
CA GLN A 10 -38.32 -2.64 -21.14
C GLN A 10 -38.26 -4.16 -21.37
N GLN A 11 -37.09 -4.78 -21.32
CA GLN A 11 -36.96 -6.24 -21.40
C GLN A 11 -35.76 -6.74 -20.58
N LYS A 12 -36.04 -7.33 -19.40
CA LYS A 12 -35.24 -8.31 -18.61
C LYS A 12 -34.34 -7.80 -17.47
N ASP A 13 -34.70 -8.30 -16.27
CA ASP A 13 -33.91 -8.55 -15.06
C ASP A 13 -33.12 -7.38 -14.43
N LEU A 14 -33.70 -6.79 -13.38
CA LEU A 14 -33.08 -5.78 -12.51
C LEU A 14 -31.67 -6.21 -12.04
N ALA A 15 -31.48 -7.48 -11.67
CA ALA A 15 -30.18 -7.96 -11.18
C ALA A 15 -29.09 -7.86 -12.25
N SER A 16 -29.43 -8.16 -13.51
CA SER A 16 -28.51 -8.02 -14.64
C SER A 16 -28.15 -6.55 -14.90
N ALA A 17 -29.11 -5.63 -14.77
CA ALA A 17 -28.87 -4.20 -14.93
C ALA A 17 -27.96 -3.64 -13.81
N VAL A 18 -28.26 -3.96 -12.56
CA VAL A 18 -27.43 -3.61 -11.38
C VAL A 18 -26.01 -4.14 -11.53
N ARG A 19 -25.86 -5.43 -11.84
CA ARG A 19 -24.55 -6.07 -12.05
C ARG A 19 -23.74 -5.39 -13.15
N SER A 20 -24.38 -5.05 -14.27
CA SER A 20 -23.70 -4.41 -15.40
C SER A 20 -23.25 -2.99 -15.05
N ALA A 21 -24.12 -2.20 -14.43
CA ALA A 21 -23.80 -0.85 -13.99
C ALA A 21 -22.67 -0.86 -12.94
N TYR A 22 -22.76 -1.75 -11.95
CA TYR A 22 -21.74 -1.89 -10.91
C TYR A 22 -20.37 -2.29 -11.48
N THR A 23 -20.33 -3.30 -12.35
CA THR A 23 -19.09 -3.73 -13.06
C THR A 23 -18.45 -2.56 -13.83
N TYR A 24 -19.26 -1.71 -14.47
CA TYR A 24 -18.74 -0.55 -15.18
C TYR A 24 -18.19 0.52 -14.23
N LEU A 25 -18.90 0.79 -13.13
CA LEU A 25 -18.50 1.77 -12.11
C LEU A 25 -17.22 1.38 -11.37
N VAL A 26 -16.97 0.09 -11.16
CA VAL A 26 -15.70 -0.40 -10.61
C VAL A 26 -14.51 0.05 -11.46
N ALA A 27 -14.65 0.07 -12.78
CA ALA A 27 -13.60 0.59 -13.68
C ALA A 27 -13.67 2.13 -13.86
N ASN A 28 -14.84 2.73 -13.71
CA ASN A 28 -15.11 4.14 -14.00
C ASN A 28 -15.89 4.81 -12.84
N PRO A 29 -15.28 4.96 -11.64
CA PRO A 29 -16.00 5.32 -10.41
C PRO A 29 -16.56 6.74 -10.41
N LYS A 30 -16.22 7.58 -11.39
CA LYS A 30 -16.65 8.98 -11.52
C LYS A 30 -17.64 9.21 -12.67
N ASP A 31 -18.09 8.15 -13.34
CA ASP A 31 -19.05 8.26 -14.44
C ASP A 31 -20.45 8.59 -13.90
N GLN A 32 -20.86 9.85 -14.05
CA GLN A 32 -22.09 10.35 -13.44
C GLN A 32 -23.34 9.66 -13.98
N GLU A 33 -23.40 9.38 -15.29
CA GLU A 33 -24.55 8.71 -15.91
C GLU A 33 -24.77 7.32 -15.32
N THR A 34 -23.70 6.53 -15.15
CA THR A 34 -23.84 5.20 -14.57
C THR A 34 -24.12 5.24 -13.07
N LEU A 35 -23.62 6.25 -12.34
CA LEU A 35 -23.99 6.47 -10.94
C LEU A 35 -25.49 6.76 -10.79
N ASP A 36 -26.04 7.64 -11.63
CA ASP A 36 -27.46 7.99 -11.62
C ASP A 36 -28.33 6.77 -11.99
N ASN A 37 -27.90 5.99 -12.98
CA ASN A 37 -28.56 4.74 -13.37
C ASN A 37 -28.55 3.70 -12.23
N LEU A 38 -27.42 3.52 -11.55
CA LEU A 38 -27.32 2.58 -10.43
C LEU A 38 -28.19 3.05 -9.25
N ALA A 39 -28.18 4.34 -8.92
CA ALA A 39 -29.03 4.91 -7.89
C ALA A 39 -30.52 4.64 -8.19
N PHE A 40 -30.95 4.87 -9.44
CA PHE A 40 -32.30 4.53 -9.88
C PHE A 40 -32.62 3.04 -9.73
N TYR A 41 -31.69 2.13 -10.01
CA TYR A 41 -31.89 0.69 -9.80
C TYR A 41 -32.00 0.31 -8.32
N MET A 42 -31.27 1.01 -7.45
CA MET A 42 -31.29 0.78 -5.99
C MET A 42 -32.61 1.22 -5.34
N GLU A 43 -33.37 2.11 -5.99
CA GLU A 43 -34.70 2.56 -5.54
C GLU A 43 -35.83 1.56 -5.85
N GLN A 44 -35.57 0.53 -6.66
CA GLN A 44 -36.60 -0.44 -7.06
C GLN A 44 -36.93 -1.44 -5.94
N ASP A 45 -38.21 -1.78 -5.75
CA ASP A 45 -38.66 -2.70 -4.67
C ASP A 45 -37.97 -4.08 -4.67
N MET A 46 -37.50 -4.55 -5.82
CA MET A 46 -36.82 -5.85 -5.96
C MET A 46 -35.31 -5.78 -5.74
N TYR A 47 -34.74 -4.60 -5.48
CA TYR A 47 -33.31 -4.43 -5.28
C TYR A 47 -32.84 -5.14 -3.99
N ASN A 48 -31.63 -5.68 -4.05
CA ASN A 48 -30.92 -6.24 -2.91
C ASN A 48 -29.43 -5.92 -3.07
N GLU A 49 -28.74 -5.57 -1.97
CA GLU A 49 -27.29 -5.33 -1.95
C GLU A 49 -26.47 -6.47 -2.57
N ASN A 50 -26.94 -7.73 -2.45
CA ASN A 50 -26.33 -8.90 -3.07
C ASN A 50 -26.29 -8.86 -4.60
N MET A 51 -26.99 -7.91 -5.24
CA MET A 51 -26.93 -7.68 -6.69
C MET A 51 -25.72 -6.84 -7.13
N LEU A 52 -25.04 -6.16 -6.20
CA LEU A 52 -23.82 -5.36 -6.45
C LEU A 52 -22.59 -6.27 -6.60
N ILE A 53 -22.56 -7.01 -7.71
CA ILE A 53 -21.50 -7.95 -8.04
C ILE A 53 -20.69 -7.39 -9.21
N ASP A 54 -19.38 -7.24 -9.02
CA ASP A 54 -18.49 -6.99 -10.15
C ASP A 54 -18.30 -8.29 -10.95
N ALA A 55 -18.81 -8.30 -12.18
CA ALA A 55 -18.72 -9.45 -13.06
C ALA A 55 -17.28 -9.74 -13.53
N ARG A 56 -16.37 -8.78 -13.37
CA ARG A 56 -14.95 -8.88 -13.73
C ARG A 56 -14.03 -9.08 -12.53
N GLN A 57 -14.60 -9.17 -11.33
CA GLN A 57 -13.84 -9.35 -10.09
C GLN A 57 -12.95 -10.58 -10.18
N MET A 58 -11.65 -10.41 -9.91
CA MET A 58 -10.73 -11.53 -9.85
C MET A 58 -10.94 -12.35 -8.57
N LYS A 59 -10.60 -13.64 -8.61
CA LYS A 59 -10.83 -14.55 -7.47
C LYS A 59 -10.11 -14.07 -6.21
N TYR A 60 -8.85 -13.61 -6.35
CA TYR A 60 -8.11 -13.08 -5.21
C TYR A 60 -8.80 -11.85 -4.63
N GLU A 61 -9.34 -10.92 -5.44
CA GLU A 61 -10.05 -9.75 -4.92
C GLU A 61 -11.25 -10.16 -4.07
N ALA A 62 -12.03 -11.13 -4.54
CA ALA A 62 -13.18 -11.65 -3.79
C ALA A 62 -12.75 -12.24 -2.44
N SER A 63 -11.67 -13.02 -2.41
CA SER A 63 -11.11 -13.62 -1.21
C SER A 63 -10.49 -12.57 -0.27
N TYR A 64 -9.78 -11.58 -0.82
CA TYR A 64 -9.25 -10.44 -0.07
C TYR A 64 -10.36 -9.68 0.65
N MET A 65 -11.45 -9.36 -0.06
CA MET A 65 -12.60 -8.66 0.52
C MET A 65 -13.28 -9.48 1.62
N ARG A 66 -13.43 -10.79 1.44
CA ARG A 66 -13.94 -11.68 2.50
C ARG A 66 -12.99 -11.74 3.69
N GLY A 67 -11.67 -11.73 3.47
CA GLY A 67 -10.65 -11.64 4.52
C GLY A 67 -10.75 -10.35 5.33
N VAL A 68 -10.90 -9.19 4.66
CA VAL A 68 -11.12 -7.89 5.32
C VAL A 68 -12.42 -7.90 6.11
N LYS A 69 -13.51 -8.45 5.55
CA LYS A 69 -14.78 -8.61 6.26
C LYS A 69 -14.60 -9.47 7.52
N ALA A 70 -13.99 -10.65 7.39
CA ALA A 70 -13.73 -11.55 8.51
C ALA A 70 -12.82 -10.92 9.57
N TYR A 71 -11.84 -10.09 9.17
CA TYR A 71 -11.03 -9.32 10.11
C TYR A 71 -11.87 -8.33 10.93
N ASN A 72 -12.77 -7.58 10.27
CA ASN A 72 -13.64 -6.61 10.93
C ASN A 72 -14.71 -7.28 11.80
N ASP A 73 -15.21 -8.45 11.38
CA ASP A 73 -16.18 -9.27 12.12
C ASP A 73 -15.51 -10.11 13.24
N GLU A 74 -14.18 -9.98 13.41
CA GLU A 74 -13.36 -10.74 14.37
C GLU A 74 -13.41 -12.27 14.19
N GLU A 75 -13.73 -12.74 12.98
CA GLU A 75 -13.74 -14.15 12.60
C GLU A 75 -12.32 -14.62 12.25
N TRP A 76 -11.44 -14.72 13.25
CA TRP A 76 -9.99 -14.87 13.05
C TRP A 76 -9.56 -16.08 12.20
N GLN A 77 -10.24 -17.23 12.35
CA GLN A 77 -9.94 -18.41 11.53
C GLN A 77 -10.33 -18.20 10.06
N LEU A 78 -11.47 -17.55 9.80
CA LEU A 78 -11.90 -17.23 8.45
C LEU A 78 -10.98 -16.16 7.84
N CYS A 79 -10.58 -15.15 8.63
CA CYS A 79 -9.61 -14.14 8.22
C CYS A 79 -8.33 -14.78 7.66
N VAL A 80 -7.72 -15.70 8.41
CA VAL A 80 -6.52 -16.42 7.95
C VAL A 80 -6.80 -17.15 6.65
N ASN A 81 -7.85 -17.97 6.63
CA ASN A 81 -8.14 -18.83 5.47
C ASN A 81 -8.36 -18.00 4.19
N GLU A 82 -9.09 -16.89 4.28
CA GLU A 82 -9.41 -16.04 3.13
C GLU A 82 -8.18 -15.25 2.65
N PHE A 83 -7.34 -14.71 3.54
CA PHE A 83 -6.13 -14.00 3.12
C PHE A 83 -5.05 -14.94 2.56
N GLU A 84 -4.81 -16.11 3.15
CA GLU A 84 -3.89 -17.11 2.58
C GLU A 84 -4.39 -17.58 1.20
N THR A 85 -5.70 -17.85 1.07
CA THR A 85 -6.32 -18.24 -0.20
C THR A 85 -6.20 -17.14 -1.24
N SER A 86 -6.46 -15.89 -0.85
CA SER A 86 -6.33 -14.73 -1.71
C SER A 86 -4.90 -14.54 -2.19
N MET A 87 -3.92 -14.64 -1.32
CA MET A 87 -2.51 -14.49 -1.66
C MET A 87 -2.06 -15.54 -2.67
N LYS A 88 -2.45 -16.81 -2.48
CA LYS A 88 -2.17 -17.88 -3.45
C LYS A 88 -2.80 -17.60 -4.81
N GLN A 89 -4.08 -17.21 -4.83
CA GLN A 89 -4.79 -16.84 -6.07
C GLN A 89 -4.14 -15.62 -6.75
N PHE A 90 -3.63 -14.68 -5.96
CA PHE A 90 -2.92 -13.51 -6.48
C PHE A 90 -1.64 -13.92 -7.20
N PHE A 91 -0.83 -14.82 -6.63
CA PHE A 91 0.37 -15.33 -7.30
C PHE A 91 0.05 -16.09 -8.58
N ASP A 92 -1.03 -16.88 -8.59
CA ASP A 92 -1.51 -17.56 -9.80
C ASP A 92 -1.88 -16.55 -10.92
N GLU A 93 -2.56 -15.45 -10.58
CA GLU A 93 -2.91 -14.40 -11.55
C GLU A 93 -1.69 -13.55 -11.96
N GLU A 94 -0.75 -13.30 -11.06
CA GLU A 94 0.52 -12.62 -11.37
C GLU A 94 1.33 -13.42 -12.37
N GLN A 95 1.43 -14.73 -12.19
CA GLN A 95 2.10 -15.61 -13.13
C GLN A 95 1.42 -15.59 -14.51
N LYS A 96 0.09 -15.66 -14.57
CA LYS A 96 -0.66 -15.55 -15.84
C LYS A 96 -0.43 -14.22 -16.53
N CYS A 97 -0.50 -13.11 -15.79
CA CYS A 97 -0.20 -11.79 -16.33
C CYS A 97 1.18 -11.75 -16.98
N ARG A 98 2.19 -12.30 -16.30
CA ARG A 98 3.57 -12.33 -16.79
C ARG A 98 3.77 -13.21 -18.01
N LEU A 99 3.01 -14.29 -18.15
CA LEU A 99 3.01 -15.11 -19.36
C LEU A 99 2.45 -14.33 -20.56
N VAL A 100 1.34 -13.62 -20.36
CA VAL A 100 0.72 -12.79 -21.42
C VAL A 100 1.64 -11.67 -21.91
N CYS A 101 2.53 -11.15 -21.05
CA CYS A 101 3.52 -10.15 -21.44
C CYS A 101 4.49 -10.62 -22.52
N ALA A 102 4.77 -11.93 -22.60
CA ALA A 102 5.62 -12.47 -23.66
C ALA A 102 4.89 -12.52 -25.02
N ASP A 103 3.56 -12.62 -25.02
CA ASP A 103 2.73 -12.73 -26.22
C ASP A 103 2.37 -11.36 -26.82
N LYS A 104 2.34 -10.30 -26.00
CA LYS A 104 1.96 -8.93 -26.40
C LYS A 104 3.18 -8.06 -26.69
N LEU A 105 3.94 -8.39 -27.73
CA LEU A 105 4.96 -7.47 -28.25
C LEU A 105 4.27 -6.27 -28.89
N ASN A 106 4.61 -5.05 -28.44
CA ASN A 106 4.12 -3.82 -29.05
C ASN A 106 4.94 -3.50 -30.30
N TRP A 107 4.48 -3.97 -31.46
CA TRP A 107 5.19 -3.81 -32.73
C TRP A 107 5.22 -2.37 -33.26
N GLU A 108 4.37 -1.48 -32.76
CA GLU A 108 4.31 -0.07 -33.17
C GLU A 108 5.52 0.75 -32.69
N ALA A 109 6.22 0.28 -31.65
CA ALA A 109 7.45 0.89 -31.17
C ALA A 109 8.64 0.73 -32.15
N PHE A 110 8.49 -0.06 -33.22
CA PHE A 110 9.59 -0.42 -34.13
C PHE A 110 9.49 0.23 -35.52
N ASP A 111 8.43 0.97 -35.83
CA ASP A 111 8.21 1.54 -37.17
C ASP A 111 9.21 2.65 -37.56
N ASN A 112 10.00 3.18 -36.60
CA ASN A 112 10.93 4.30 -36.83
C ASN A 112 12.38 4.05 -36.36
N ILE A 113 12.79 2.80 -36.09
CA ILE A 113 14.12 2.49 -35.53
C ILE A 113 15.08 1.98 -36.62
N ASN A 114 16.30 2.53 -36.65
CA ASN A 114 17.44 2.12 -37.48
C ASN A 114 17.75 0.60 -37.29
N PRO A 115 18.14 -0.16 -38.34
CA PRO A 115 17.94 -1.61 -38.45
C PRO A 115 19.02 -2.46 -37.76
N GLU A 116 19.59 -2.00 -36.65
CA GLU A 116 20.52 -2.82 -35.87
C GLU A 116 19.74 -3.78 -34.96
N ILE A 117 19.86 -5.08 -35.25
CA ILE A 117 19.18 -6.18 -34.54
C ILE A 117 19.30 -6.04 -33.02
N THR A 118 20.45 -5.58 -32.52
CA THR A 118 20.71 -5.37 -31.08
C THR A 118 19.73 -4.36 -30.45
N ILE A 119 19.41 -3.27 -31.13
CA ILE A 119 18.49 -2.23 -30.62
C ILE A 119 17.07 -2.79 -30.56
N ILE A 120 16.65 -3.52 -31.60
CA ILE A 120 15.32 -4.14 -31.69
C ILE A 120 15.15 -5.19 -30.59
N VAL A 121 16.10 -6.11 -30.44
CA VAL A 121 16.07 -7.17 -29.42
C VAL A 121 16.05 -6.57 -28.00
N THR A 122 16.86 -5.55 -27.75
CA THR A 122 16.88 -4.87 -26.45
C THR A 122 15.54 -4.20 -26.16
N SER A 123 14.96 -3.50 -27.14
CA SER A 123 13.67 -2.83 -26.99
C SER A 123 12.53 -3.82 -26.73
N ILE A 124 12.53 -4.97 -27.42
CA ILE A 124 11.60 -6.09 -27.16
C ILE A 124 11.74 -6.58 -25.71
N TYR A 125 12.97 -6.88 -25.28
CA TYR A 125 13.23 -7.39 -23.93
C TYR A 125 12.72 -6.41 -22.86
N LEU A 126 13.01 -5.11 -23.03
CA LEU A 126 12.56 -4.07 -22.11
C LEU A 126 11.04 -3.93 -22.06
N SER A 127 10.37 -4.01 -23.21
CA SER A 127 8.90 -3.97 -23.27
C SER A 127 8.28 -5.11 -22.47
N VAL A 128 8.78 -6.34 -22.66
CA VAL A 128 8.33 -7.53 -21.92
C VAL A 128 8.64 -7.39 -20.42
N LEU A 129 9.84 -6.92 -20.08
CA LEU A 129 10.26 -6.73 -18.69
C LEU A 129 9.40 -5.69 -17.96
N ARG A 130 9.13 -4.53 -18.57
CA ARG A 130 8.22 -3.50 -18.03
C ARG A 130 6.83 -4.08 -17.80
N CYS A 131 6.26 -4.78 -18.79
CA CYS A 131 4.95 -5.42 -18.65
C CYS A 131 4.93 -6.41 -17.47
N LYS A 132 5.95 -7.26 -17.35
CA LYS A 132 6.08 -8.25 -16.26
C LYS A 132 6.20 -7.59 -14.89
N HIS A 133 6.97 -6.51 -14.79
CA HIS A 133 7.14 -5.74 -13.57
C HIS A 133 5.83 -5.06 -13.14
N ASP A 134 5.07 -4.53 -14.11
CA ASP A 134 3.82 -3.84 -13.86
C ASP A 134 2.65 -4.75 -13.49
N CYS A 135 2.75 -6.08 -13.68
CA CYS A 135 1.68 -7.02 -13.36
C CYS A 135 1.18 -6.87 -11.91
N VAL A 136 2.08 -6.72 -10.93
CA VAL A 136 1.67 -6.58 -9.53
C VAL A 136 0.88 -5.28 -9.30
N LYS A 137 1.31 -4.19 -9.93
CA LYS A 137 0.59 -2.90 -9.84
C LYS A 137 -0.78 -2.99 -10.51
N GLN A 138 -0.88 -3.67 -11.65
CA GLN A 138 -2.15 -3.89 -12.35
C GLN A 138 -3.13 -4.72 -11.50
N LEU A 139 -2.61 -5.72 -10.78
CA LEU A 139 -3.37 -6.60 -9.89
C LEU A 139 -3.56 -6.02 -8.47
N SER A 140 -3.08 -4.81 -8.18
CA SER A 140 -3.27 -4.16 -6.88
C SER A 140 -4.48 -3.21 -6.87
N ARG A 141 -5.46 -3.47 -7.73
CA ARG A 141 -6.77 -2.82 -7.71
C ARG A 141 -7.79 -3.81 -7.16
N VAL A 142 -8.42 -3.46 -6.05
CA VAL A 142 -9.45 -4.27 -5.41
C VAL A 142 -10.74 -3.49 -5.43
N ASN A 143 -11.78 -4.03 -6.09
CA ASN A 143 -13.09 -3.39 -6.22
C ASN A 143 -13.01 -1.94 -6.74
N GLY A 144 -12.12 -1.69 -7.70
CA GLY A 144 -11.96 -0.37 -8.35
C GLY A 144 -11.08 0.61 -7.58
N HIS A 145 -10.63 0.24 -6.38
CA HIS A 145 -9.71 1.05 -5.58
C HIS A 145 -8.28 0.55 -5.74
N ASP A 146 -7.37 1.48 -6.09
CA ASP A 146 -5.93 1.22 -6.08
C ASP A 146 -5.45 1.17 -4.62
N ILE A 147 -5.04 -0.01 -4.16
CA ILE A 147 -4.49 -0.22 -2.82
C ILE A 147 -2.96 -0.17 -2.81
N GLY A 148 -2.34 0.27 -3.92
CA GLY A 148 -0.90 0.42 -4.06
C GLY A 148 -0.23 -0.91 -4.35
N PHE A 149 0.34 -1.54 -3.33
CA PHE A 149 1.03 -2.82 -3.46
C PHE A 149 0.30 -3.82 -2.56
N ILE A 150 -0.48 -4.72 -3.16
CA ILE A 150 -1.37 -5.64 -2.41
C ILE A 150 -0.60 -6.66 -1.55
N LEU A 151 0.60 -7.07 -1.97
CA LEU A 151 1.35 -8.12 -1.28
C LEU A 151 1.64 -7.82 0.21
N PRO A 152 2.22 -6.67 0.60
CA PRO A 152 2.43 -6.35 2.01
C PRO A 152 1.12 -6.28 2.80
N THR A 153 0.00 -5.92 2.18
CA THR A 153 -1.28 -5.76 2.90
C THR A 153 -1.83 -7.09 3.42
N TYR A 154 -1.60 -8.21 2.70
CA TYR A 154 -1.90 -9.55 3.21
C TYR A 154 -1.26 -9.77 4.58
N PHE A 155 0.03 -9.45 4.69
CA PHE A 155 0.79 -9.67 5.92
C PHE A 155 0.45 -8.66 7.02
N GLU A 156 0.04 -7.44 6.64
CA GLU A 156 -0.49 -6.43 7.57
C GLU A 156 -1.79 -6.91 8.25
N TYR A 157 -2.64 -7.68 7.57
CA TYR A 157 -3.80 -8.33 8.20
C TYR A 157 -3.46 -9.65 8.90
N LEU A 158 -2.70 -10.52 8.23
CA LEU A 158 -2.41 -11.86 8.72
C LEU A 158 -1.68 -11.86 10.07
N HIS A 159 -0.76 -10.91 10.32
CA HIS A 159 -0.08 -10.87 11.61
C HIS A 159 -1.06 -10.68 12.79
N VAL A 160 -2.14 -9.92 12.60
CA VAL A 160 -3.16 -9.73 13.62
C VAL A 160 -4.01 -10.99 13.77
N CYS A 161 -4.47 -11.57 12.65
CA CYS A 161 -5.29 -12.77 12.68
C CYS A 161 -4.55 -13.96 13.31
N TYR A 162 -3.27 -14.14 12.99
CA TYR A 162 -2.41 -15.14 13.66
C TYR A 162 -2.21 -14.84 15.13
N TYR A 163 -2.03 -13.57 15.51
CA TYR A 163 -1.86 -13.19 16.90
C TYR A 163 -3.09 -13.55 17.73
N LYS A 164 -4.28 -13.27 17.20
CA LYS A 164 -5.57 -13.61 17.84
C LYS A 164 -5.80 -15.12 17.97
N LEU A 165 -5.16 -15.93 17.13
CA LEU A 165 -5.18 -17.40 17.19
C LEU A 165 -3.99 -17.99 17.98
N ASN A 166 -3.18 -17.17 18.65
CA ASN A 166 -1.96 -17.59 19.37
C ASN A 166 -0.91 -18.28 18.48
N ARG A 167 -0.87 -17.96 17.18
CA ARG A 167 0.07 -18.51 16.19
C ARG A 167 1.35 -17.67 16.11
N GLY A 168 2.11 -17.60 17.21
CA GLY A 168 3.20 -16.62 17.36
C GLY A 168 4.33 -16.71 16.32
N ARG A 169 4.66 -17.89 15.81
CA ARG A 169 5.65 -18.05 14.72
C ARG A 169 5.17 -17.37 13.44
N ASP A 170 3.91 -17.60 13.07
CA ASP A 170 3.31 -17.06 11.85
C ASP A 170 3.11 -15.54 11.94
N VAL A 171 2.91 -15.01 13.16
CA VAL A 171 2.93 -13.56 13.42
C VAL A 171 4.28 -12.96 13.04
N CYS A 172 5.38 -13.53 13.54
CA CYS A 172 6.72 -12.99 13.31
C CYS A 172 7.13 -13.10 11.83
N GLU A 173 6.82 -14.22 11.18
CA GLU A 173 7.06 -14.40 9.73
C GLU A 173 6.23 -13.40 8.90
N SER A 174 4.95 -13.18 9.23
CA SER A 174 4.11 -12.19 8.54
C SER A 174 4.67 -10.78 8.70
N VAL A 175 5.08 -10.40 9.90
CA VAL A 175 5.69 -9.09 10.14
C VAL A 175 6.98 -8.93 9.32
N ALA A 176 7.82 -9.96 9.26
CA ALA A 176 9.05 -9.95 8.48
C ALA A 176 8.77 -9.86 6.97
N ASN A 177 7.80 -10.61 6.45
CA ASN A 177 7.35 -10.54 5.06
C ASN A 177 6.85 -9.14 4.69
N SER A 178 6.00 -8.54 5.53
CA SER A 178 5.49 -7.18 5.30
C SER A 178 6.61 -6.14 5.27
N ILE A 179 7.56 -6.22 6.21
CA ILE A 179 8.70 -5.30 6.28
C ILE A 179 9.64 -5.47 5.07
N LEU A 180 9.89 -6.70 4.61
CA LEU A 180 10.70 -6.94 3.41
C LEU A 180 10.07 -6.29 2.16
N LEU A 181 8.75 -6.39 2.04
CA LEU A 181 7.99 -5.85 0.91
C LEU A 181 7.77 -4.32 1.00
N ASN A 182 7.66 -3.79 2.22
CA ASN A 182 7.46 -2.37 2.49
C ASN A 182 8.31 -1.91 3.70
N PRO A 183 9.63 -1.71 3.52
CA PRO A 183 10.56 -1.43 4.62
C PRO A 183 10.33 -0.07 5.28
N ARG A 184 9.57 0.82 4.65
CA ARG A 184 9.23 2.16 5.17
C ARG A 184 7.91 2.19 5.93
N ASN A 185 7.18 1.08 6.06
CA ASN A 185 5.92 1.02 6.82
C ASN A 185 6.20 1.21 8.32
N PRO A 186 5.89 2.38 8.90
CA PRO A 186 6.22 2.66 10.30
C PRO A 186 5.33 1.87 11.27
N VAL A 187 4.12 1.47 10.86
CA VAL A 187 3.20 0.65 11.68
C VAL A 187 3.78 -0.74 11.85
N MET A 188 4.26 -1.35 10.77
CA MET A 188 4.86 -2.69 10.84
C MET A 188 6.18 -2.71 11.62
N ARG A 189 6.97 -1.62 11.57
CA ARG A 189 8.15 -1.47 12.45
C ARG A 189 7.76 -1.49 13.93
N ARG A 190 6.69 -0.77 14.31
CA ARG A 190 6.18 -0.79 15.69
C ARG A 190 5.63 -2.16 16.07
N ASN A 191 4.93 -2.84 15.16
CA ASN A 191 4.40 -4.18 15.40
C ASN A 191 5.53 -5.19 15.63
N ARG A 192 6.62 -5.13 14.84
CA ARG A 192 7.80 -5.97 15.10
C ARG A 192 8.38 -5.74 16.50
N LEU A 193 8.56 -4.48 16.90
CA LEU A 193 9.06 -4.15 18.24
C LEU A 193 8.13 -4.63 19.36
N PHE A 194 6.81 -4.54 19.14
CA PHE A 194 5.82 -5.07 20.07
C PHE A 194 5.96 -6.59 20.24
N TYR A 195 6.02 -7.34 19.14
CA TYR A 195 6.14 -8.79 19.18
C TYR A 195 7.51 -9.28 19.65
N SER A 196 8.59 -8.54 19.38
CA SER A 196 9.93 -8.90 19.89
C SER A 196 9.99 -8.87 21.40
N LYS A 197 9.28 -7.93 22.05
CA LYS A 197 9.15 -7.87 23.52
C LYS A 197 8.34 -9.03 24.10
N ILE A 198 7.34 -9.52 23.36
CA ILE A 198 6.49 -10.65 23.77
C ILE A 198 7.23 -11.98 23.62
N TYR A 199 7.73 -12.27 22.42
CA TYR A 199 8.29 -13.58 22.09
C TYR A 199 9.77 -13.73 22.46
N LYS A 200 10.50 -12.61 22.59
CA LYS A 200 11.91 -12.55 23.03
C LYS A 200 12.83 -13.48 22.24
N ASN A 201 12.52 -13.67 20.96
CA ASN A 201 13.29 -14.49 20.05
C ASN A 201 13.30 -13.83 18.68
N ASP A 202 14.41 -13.16 18.36
CA ASP A 202 14.55 -12.40 17.10
C ASP A 202 14.63 -13.33 15.88
N ASP A 203 15.09 -14.57 16.06
CA ASP A 203 15.17 -15.58 14.99
C ASP A 203 13.83 -15.96 14.38
N LEU A 204 12.71 -15.63 15.04
CA LEU A 204 11.37 -15.85 14.52
C LEU A 204 10.99 -14.85 13.42
N PHE A 205 11.66 -13.71 13.32
CA PHE A 205 11.37 -12.67 12.33
C PHE A 205 12.15 -12.91 11.05
N LYS A 206 11.83 -14.01 10.37
CA LYS A 206 12.43 -14.38 9.09
C LYS A 206 11.34 -14.36 8.01
N PRO A 207 11.55 -13.66 6.89
CA PRO A 207 10.62 -13.74 5.77
C PRO A 207 10.60 -15.16 5.20
N SER A 208 9.45 -15.56 4.68
CA SER A 208 9.28 -16.85 3.99
C SER A 208 10.03 -16.88 2.65
N ASP A 209 10.45 -18.08 2.22
CA ASP A 209 11.23 -18.26 0.99
C ASP A 209 10.50 -17.76 -0.27
N GLU A 210 9.18 -17.99 -0.37
CA GLU A 210 8.35 -17.53 -1.49
C GLU A 210 8.40 -16.00 -1.63
N ILE A 211 8.31 -15.28 -0.51
CA ILE A 211 8.36 -13.81 -0.49
C ILE A 211 9.78 -13.29 -0.73
N ILE A 212 10.81 -14.00 -0.28
CA ILE A 212 12.21 -13.68 -0.59
C ILE A 212 12.46 -13.81 -2.09
N GLU A 213 12.02 -14.90 -2.71
CA GLU A 213 12.18 -15.13 -4.15
C GLU A 213 11.45 -14.05 -4.96
N PHE A 214 10.20 -13.76 -4.60
CA PHE A 214 9.43 -12.69 -5.21
C PHE A 214 10.14 -11.32 -5.07
N HIS A 215 10.59 -10.96 -3.86
CA HIS A 215 11.25 -9.69 -3.59
C HIS A 215 12.53 -9.53 -4.42
N LYS A 216 13.38 -10.57 -4.46
CA LYS A 216 14.61 -10.57 -5.27
C LYS A 216 14.31 -10.36 -6.75
N ARG A 217 13.37 -11.14 -7.30
CA ARG A 217 12.93 -10.99 -8.69
C ARG A 217 12.46 -9.57 -8.96
N TYR A 218 11.50 -9.08 -8.18
CA TYR A 218 10.89 -7.77 -8.38
C TYR A 218 11.91 -6.62 -8.25
N ALA A 219 12.85 -6.71 -7.32
CA ALA A 219 13.90 -5.71 -7.13
C ALA A 219 14.93 -5.70 -8.27
N ILE A 220 15.35 -6.86 -8.76
CA ILE A 220 16.27 -6.98 -9.91
C ILE A 220 15.61 -6.44 -11.18
N GLU A 221 14.33 -6.77 -11.41
CA GLU A 221 13.57 -6.23 -12.55
C GLU A 221 13.53 -4.71 -12.50
N ARG A 222 13.21 -4.13 -11.34
CA ARG A 222 13.22 -2.67 -11.16
C ARG A 222 14.60 -2.07 -11.41
N LEU A 223 15.65 -2.65 -10.82
CA LEU A 223 17.02 -2.17 -10.96
C LEU A 223 17.44 -2.10 -12.44
N PHE A 224 17.08 -3.13 -13.22
CA PHE A 224 17.38 -3.16 -14.64
C PHE A 224 16.59 -2.11 -15.43
N LEU A 225 15.30 -1.92 -15.10
CA LEU A 225 14.47 -0.88 -15.71
C LEU A 225 14.99 0.53 -15.40
N GLU A 226 15.36 0.81 -14.15
CA GLU A 226 15.96 2.07 -13.72
C GLU A 226 17.29 2.33 -14.45
N PHE A 227 18.17 1.32 -14.51
CA PHE A 227 19.43 1.43 -15.27
C PHE A 227 19.17 1.81 -16.73
N VAL A 228 18.19 1.18 -17.38
CA VAL A 228 17.87 1.46 -18.77
C VAL A 228 17.29 2.86 -18.94
N ASP A 229 16.34 3.23 -18.10
CA ASP A 229 15.69 4.54 -18.14
C ASP A 229 16.68 5.68 -17.89
N GLU A 230 17.73 5.45 -17.10
CA GLU A 230 18.81 6.41 -16.88
C GLU A 230 19.80 6.47 -18.05
N ARG A 231 20.16 5.33 -18.65
CA ARG A 231 21.29 5.24 -19.60
C ARG A 231 20.91 5.27 -21.07
N PHE A 232 19.67 4.94 -21.38
CA PHE A 232 19.14 4.94 -22.75
C PHE A 232 18.10 6.05 -22.97
N LYS A 233 18.10 7.06 -22.08
CA LYS A 233 17.28 8.27 -22.24
C LYS A 233 17.85 9.14 -23.35
N PHE A 234 17.22 9.11 -24.52
CA PHE A 234 17.62 9.95 -25.65
C PHE A 234 17.06 11.37 -25.48
N GLU A 235 17.91 12.33 -25.12
CA GLU A 235 17.54 13.74 -24.95
C GLU A 235 18.47 14.63 -25.77
N ASN A 236 17.94 15.70 -26.38
CA ASN A 236 18.71 16.64 -27.21
C ASN A 236 19.51 15.95 -28.36
N ASN A 237 18.98 14.86 -28.92
CA ASN A 237 19.63 14.02 -29.93
C ASN A 237 20.93 13.32 -29.48
N GLU A 238 21.16 13.22 -28.17
CA GLU A 238 22.33 12.54 -27.61
C GLU A 238 21.91 11.53 -26.54
N LEU A 239 22.72 10.48 -26.40
CA LEU A 239 22.65 9.59 -25.25
C LEU A 239 23.51 10.16 -24.11
N PRO A 240 23.18 9.84 -22.84
CA PRO A 240 24.05 10.16 -21.72
C PRO A 240 25.46 9.59 -21.94
N ALA A 241 26.48 10.33 -21.54
CA ALA A 241 27.86 9.88 -21.62
C ALA A 241 28.07 8.60 -20.79
N GLU A 242 28.78 7.62 -21.36
CA GLU A 242 29.18 6.39 -20.68
C GLU A 242 30.00 6.72 -19.43
N ARG A 243 29.63 6.13 -18.29
CA ARG A 243 30.39 6.20 -17.04
C ARG A 243 31.26 4.96 -16.92
N VAL A 244 32.36 5.08 -16.18
CA VAL A 244 33.26 3.93 -15.91
C VAL A 244 32.49 2.76 -15.28
N ASP A 245 31.54 3.07 -14.40
CA ASP A 245 30.70 2.08 -13.71
C ASP A 245 29.79 1.29 -14.65
N ASP A 246 29.49 1.81 -15.85
CA ASP A 246 28.61 1.13 -16.83
C ASP A 246 29.27 -0.13 -17.43
N ARG A 247 30.59 -0.28 -17.25
CA ARG A 247 31.36 -1.46 -17.66
C ARG A 247 31.44 -2.54 -16.58
N LEU A 248 30.96 -2.24 -15.37
CA LEU A 248 30.94 -3.19 -14.28
C LEU A 248 29.67 -4.05 -14.35
N PRO A 249 29.73 -5.32 -13.91
CA PRO A 249 28.52 -6.11 -13.74
C PRO A 249 27.54 -5.40 -12.81
N LEU A 250 26.26 -5.40 -13.19
CA LEU A 250 25.21 -4.85 -12.34
C LEU A 250 25.17 -5.59 -11.00
N ASP A 251 25.23 -4.85 -9.89
CA ASP A 251 25.13 -5.45 -8.56
C ASP A 251 23.69 -5.90 -8.31
N ILE A 252 23.48 -7.22 -8.37
CA ILE A 252 22.19 -7.88 -8.13
C ILE A 252 22.05 -8.37 -6.68
N THR A 253 22.90 -7.87 -5.77
CA THR A 253 22.82 -8.19 -4.35
C THR A 253 21.63 -7.46 -3.73
N ILE A 254 20.51 -8.17 -3.59
CA ILE A 254 19.30 -7.62 -2.98
C ILE A 254 19.31 -7.89 -1.47
N PRO A 255 19.29 -6.85 -0.61
CA PRO A 255 19.26 -7.03 0.83
C PRO A 255 17.91 -7.63 1.26
N ILE A 256 17.96 -8.69 2.05
CA ILE A 256 16.77 -9.36 2.62
C ILE A 256 16.67 -9.22 4.14
N ASN A 257 17.78 -8.85 4.79
CA ASN A 257 17.85 -8.73 6.22
C ASN A 257 17.28 -7.38 6.67
N ASP A 258 16.65 -7.40 7.83
CA ASP A 258 16.15 -6.19 8.47
C ASP A 258 17.23 -5.55 9.35
N ASP A 259 18.00 -4.62 8.77
CA ASP A 259 19.05 -3.88 9.47
C ASP A 259 18.52 -2.61 10.18
N PHE A 260 17.22 -2.53 10.45
CA PHE A 260 16.64 -1.39 11.15
C PHE A 260 16.99 -1.41 12.64
N ASP A 261 17.46 -0.28 13.17
CA ASP A 261 17.71 -0.12 14.60
C ASP A 261 16.41 0.15 15.36
N TYR A 262 15.83 -0.91 15.93
CA TYR A 262 14.59 -0.84 16.69
C TYR A 262 14.72 -0.08 18.02
N SER A 263 15.94 0.17 18.51
CA SER A 263 16.13 0.98 19.71
C SER A 263 15.71 2.44 19.49
N GLU A 264 15.76 2.94 18.24
CA GLU A 264 15.32 4.29 17.89
C GLU A 264 13.81 4.49 18.10
N ILE A 265 13.00 3.44 17.95
CA ILE A 265 11.54 3.51 18.13
C ILE A 265 11.19 3.62 19.62
N ASP A 266 11.97 2.98 20.50
CA ASP A 266 11.77 3.01 21.95
C ASP A 266 12.21 4.32 22.60
N LYS A 267 12.95 5.18 21.88
CA LYS A 267 13.31 6.52 22.39
C LYS A 267 12.08 7.40 22.54
N ASN A 268 12.08 8.28 23.54
CA ASN A 268 11.03 9.29 23.68
C ASN A 268 11.04 10.23 22.46
N LEU A 269 9.86 10.48 21.87
CA LEU A 269 9.74 11.42 20.72
C LEU A 269 9.78 12.88 21.18
N VAL A 270 9.08 13.13 22.29
CA VAL A 270 8.83 14.44 22.87
C VAL A 270 9.27 14.39 24.33
N THR A 271 9.96 15.44 24.81
CA THR A 271 10.31 15.57 26.24
C THR A 271 9.13 16.14 27.05
N GLU A 272 9.20 16.04 28.38
CA GLU A 272 8.16 16.62 29.24
C GLU A 272 8.07 18.17 29.11
N GLU A 273 9.20 18.85 28.90
CA GLU A 273 9.20 20.30 28.65
C GLU A 273 8.57 20.63 27.29
N GLU A 274 8.88 19.84 26.27
CA GLU A 274 8.31 20.01 24.93
C GLU A 274 6.79 19.75 24.93
N CYS A 275 6.30 18.72 25.63
CA CYS A 275 4.86 18.50 25.80
C CYS A 275 4.17 19.67 26.48
N SER A 276 4.77 20.22 27.55
CA SER A 276 4.23 21.39 28.23
C SER A 276 4.14 22.60 27.29
N ALA A 277 5.19 22.83 26.48
CA ALA A 277 5.19 23.89 25.48
C ALA A 277 4.15 23.68 24.37
N LEU A 278 3.95 22.43 23.93
CA LEU A 278 2.96 22.06 22.93
C LEU A 278 1.53 22.15 23.44
N ALA A 279 1.27 21.75 24.68
CA ALA A 279 -0.05 21.85 25.30
C ALA A 279 -0.49 23.32 25.41
N ILE A 280 0.43 24.22 25.78
CA ILE A 280 0.20 25.67 25.72
C ILE A 280 -0.06 26.09 24.27
N ALA A 281 0.78 25.67 23.32
CA ALA A 281 0.65 26.02 21.90
C ALA A 281 -0.65 25.52 21.24
N ALA A 282 -1.28 24.49 21.81
CA ALA A 282 -2.52 23.92 21.30
C ALA A 282 -3.77 24.74 21.71
N ILE A 283 -3.67 25.56 22.75
CA ILE A 283 -4.78 26.40 23.26
C ILE A 283 -4.88 27.74 22.50
N PHE A 284 -3.76 28.28 22.04
CA PHE A 284 -3.71 29.59 21.39
C PHE A 284 -3.81 29.50 19.85
N GLU A 285 -4.52 30.46 19.24
CA GLU A 285 -4.67 30.54 17.78
C GLU A 285 -3.35 30.83 17.05
N THR A 286 -2.42 31.55 17.70
CA THR A 286 -1.13 31.91 17.12
C THR A 286 0.03 31.26 17.87
N ARG A 287 0.97 30.69 17.11
CA ARG A 287 2.15 30.02 17.63
C ARG A 287 3.39 30.92 17.52
N THR A 288 4.21 30.92 18.57
CA THR A 288 5.49 31.64 18.58
C THR A 288 6.48 31.03 17.59
N ALA A 289 7.54 31.78 17.24
CA ALA A 289 8.60 31.27 16.37
C ALA A 289 9.27 30.01 16.94
N GLN A 290 9.44 29.95 18.27
CA GLN A 290 10.00 28.79 18.97
C GLN A 290 9.08 27.56 18.87
N GLN A 291 7.76 27.74 19.04
CA GLN A 291 6.78 26.65 18.91
C GLN A 291 6.70 26.13 17.47
N LYS A 292 6.76 27.02 16.46
CA LYS A 292 6.82 26.61 15.05
C LYS A 292 8.08 25.80 14.76
N LYS A 293 9.24 26.23 15.29
CA LYS A 293 10.49 25.48 15.16
C LYS A 293 10.40 24.10 15.81
N LEU A 294 9.83 24.00 17.02
CA LEU A 294 9.64 22.72 17.70
C LEU A 294 8.80 21.73 16.87
N LEU A 295 7.73 22.19 16.21
CA LEU A 295 6.93 21.32 15.34
C LEU A 295 7.73 20.78 14.13
N ILE A 296 8.63 21.60 13.56
CA ILE A 296 9.53 21.18 12.48
C ILE A 296 10.51 20.13 13.03
N ASP A 297 11.19 20.44 14.13
CA ASP A 297 12.18 19.53 14.74
C ASP A 297 11.53 18.17 15.11
N LEU A 298 10.29 18.17 15.62
CA LEU A 298 9.55 16.93 15.93
C LEU A 298 9.14 16.16 14.68
N THR A 299 8.81 16.85 13.59
CA THR A 299 8.52 16.21 12.29
C THR A 299 9.78 15.52 11.75
N GLU A 300 10.93 16.18 11.83
CA GLU A 300 12.23 15.60 11.44
C GLU A 300 12.59 14.41 12.33
N ARG A 301 12.39 14.49 13.66
CA ARG A 301 12.58 13.35 14.57
C ARG A 301 11.69 12.17 14.20
N MET A 302 10.42 12.41 13.86
CA MET A 302 9.50 11.37 13.43
C MET A 302 9.97 10.70 12.13
N ALA A 303 10.37 11.51 11.14
CA ALA A 303 10.89 11.03 9.87
C ALA A 303 12.16 10.18 10.04
N LEU A 304 13.12 10.69 10.83
CA LEU A 304 14.38 10.01 11.10
C LEU A 304 14.16 8.69 11.87
N ARG A 305 13.29 8.72 12.89
CA ARG A 305 12.97 7.55 13.73
C ARG A 305 12.50 6.36 12.91
N TYR A 306 11.66 6.58 11.91
CA TYR A 306 11.08 5.51 11.09
C TYR A 306 11.74 5.37 9.72
N LYS A 307 12.78 6.17 9.42
CA LYS A 307 13.43 6.25 8.10
C LYS A 307 12.42 6.41 6.95
N THR A 308 11.42 7.27 7.16
CA THR A 308 10.30 7.49 6.23
C THR A 308 9.90 8.96 6.18
N GLN A 309 9.00 9.33 5.26
CA GLN A 309 8.48 10.69 5.20
C GLN A 309 7.46 10.91 6.32
N ALA A 310 7.57 12.05 6.99
CA ALA A 310 6.62 12.49 7.99
C ALA A 310 6.22 13.94 7.70
N LEU A 311 4.94 14.24 7.87
CA LEU A 311 4.38 15.57 7.73
C LEU A 311 3.58 15.90 8.98
N TYR A 312 3.85 17.07 9.57
CA TYR A 312 2.98 17.64 10.58
C TYR A 312 1.59 17.85 9.99
N HIS A 313 0.56 17.34 10.67
CA HIS A 313 -0.83 17.54 10.28
C HIS A 313 -1.49 18.60 11.15
N SER A 314 -1.56 18.34 12.46
CA SER A 314 -2.26 19.23 13.39
C SER A 314 -1.79 19.06 14.83
N LEU A 315 -2.05 20.08 15.62
CA LEU A 315 -1.89 20.13 17.07
C LEU A 315 -3.22 20.61 17.63
N THR A 316 -3.92 19.77 18.41
CA THR A 316 -5.29 20.02 18.87
C THR A 316 -5.51 19.50 20.29
N CYS A 317 -6.32 20.23 21.07
CA CYS A 317 -6.88 19.78 22.36
C CYS A 317 -8.41 19.66 22.30
N SER A 318 -8.97 19.53 21.09
CA SER A 318 -10.41 19.64 20.84
C SER A 318 -11.18 18.38 21.23
N SER A 319 -12.49 18.56 21.49
CA SER A 319 -13.48 17.49 21.60
C SER A 319 -13.85 16.84 20.26
N ASP A 320 -13.28 17.34 19.16
CA ASP A 320 -13.56 16.85 17.82
C ASP A 320 -12.83 15.51 17.58
N ASN A 321 -13.63 14.43 17.54
CA ASN A 321 -13.13 13.06 17.42
C ASN A 321 -12.86 12.64 15.98
N THR A 322 -12.90 13.57 15.01
CA THR A 322 -12.63 13.21 13.62
C THR A 322 -11.14 12.94 13.43
N THR A 323 -10.79 11.67 13.26
CA THR A 323 -9.44 11.27 12.88
C THR A 323 -9.08 11.85 11.52
N PRO A 324 -7.92 12.53 11.39
CA PRO A 324 -7.55 13.15 10.14
C PRO A 324 -7.25 12.12 9.05
N LYS A 325 -7.63 12.47 7.82
CA LYS A 325 -7.41 11.66 6.63
C LYS A 325 -5.98 11.86 6.12
N CYS A 326 -5.06 11.02 6.58
CA CYS A 326 -3.73 10.93 6.01
C CYS A 326 -3.73 9.99 4.78
N PRO A 327 -2.84 10.20 3.78
CA PRO A 327 -2.77 9.34 2.60
C PRO A 327 -2.35 7.89 2.89
N ARG A 328 -1.55 7.67 3.94
CA ARG A 328 -1.00 6.35 4.32
C ARG A 328 -1.29 6.00 5.77
N HIS A 329 -0.52 6.57 6.71
CA HIS A 329 -0.70 6.31 8.14
C HIS A 329 -0.84 7.59 8.94
N THR A 330 -1.71 7.55 9.95
CA THR A 330 -1.93 8.64 10.91
C THR A 330 -1.29 8.26 12.23
N PHE A 331 -0.34 9.06 12.70
CA PHE A 331 0.33 8.86 13.99
C PHE A 331 -0.16 9.92 14.97
N ILE A 332 -0.86 9.49 16.00
CA ILE A 332 -1.41 10.34 17.06
C ILE A 332 -0.50 10.20 18.28
N VAL A 333 0.08 11.31 18.72
CA VAL A 333 0.98 11.37 19.88
C VAL A 333 0.31 12.21 20.95
N SER A 334 0.11 11.64 22.14
CA SER A 334 -0.39 12.39 23.28
C SER A 334 0.64 13.41 23.73
N ILE A 335 0.16 14.62 24.05
CA ILE A 335 0.94 15.66 24.69
C ILE A 335 0.35 16.06 26.05
N ASP A 336 -0.64 15.29 26.55
CA ASP A 336 -1.12 15.46 27.91
C ASP A 336 -0.01 15.10 28.91
N ARG A 337 -0.01 15.78 30.06
CA ARG A 337 1.04 15.64 31.07
C ARG A 337 1.17 14.22 31.62
N SER A 338 0.08 13.46 31.70
CA SER A 338 0.06 12.10 32.27
C SER A 338 0.61 11.01 31.35
N ASN A 339 0.64 11.26 30.04
CA ASN A 339 1.03 10.26 29.02
C ASN A 339 1.77 10.93 27.85
N CYS A 340 2.56 11.96 28.14
CA CYS A 340 3.34 12.71 27.15
C CYS A 340 4.19 11.78 26.28
N GLY A 341 4.14 11.99 24.96
CA GLY A 341 4.92 11.23 23.99
C GLY A 341 4.37 9.83 23.68
N THR A 342 3.30 9.39 24.34
CA THR A 342 2.68 8.10 24.05
C THR A 342 1.90 8.14 22.74
N PHE A 343 2.00 7.06 21.96
CA PHE A 343 1.25 6.94 20.73
C PHE A 343 -0.14 6.35 21.01
N LEU A 344 -1.17 6.99 20.50
CA LEU A 344 -2.57 6.60 20.68
C LEU A 344 -3.10 5.87 19.44
N THR A 345 -3.98 4.89 19.65
CA THR A 345 -4.68 4.18 18.56
C THR A 345 -5.80 5.03 17.97
N ASN A 346 -6.52 5.78 18.83
CA ASN A 346 -7.65 6.63 18.46
C ASN A 346 -7.57 7.95 19.24
N LEU A 347 -8.24 8.99 18.72
CA LEU A 347 -8.44 10.24 19.45
C LEU A 347 -9.27 9.99 20.71
N GLN A 348 -8.81 10.53 21.83
CA GLN A 348 -9.57 10.48 23.09
C GLN A 348 -10.25 11.84 23.34
N PRO A 349 -11.49 11.85 23.85
CA PRO A 349 -12.18 13.09 24.20
C PRO A 349 -11.35 13.89 25.22
N ASN A 350 -11.25 15.20 25.02
CA ASN A 350 -10.56 16.13 25.93
C ASN A 350 -9.07 15.82 26.14
N SER A 351 -8.40 15.21 25.15
CA SER A 351 -6.95 15.00 25.15
C SER A 351 -6.26 15.97 24.19
N CYS A 352 -5.09 16.46 24.60
CA CYS A 352 -4.21 17.21 23.72
C CYS A 352 -3.33 16.24 22.92
N VAL A 353 -3.35 16.36 21.60
CA VAL A 353 -2.61 15.48 20.70
C VAL A 353 -1.85 16.24 19.62
N LEU A 354 -0.71 15.67 19.23
CA LEU A 354 0.08 16.03 18.07
C LEU A 354 -0.07 14.94 17.01
N ILE A 355 -0.46 15.33 15.80
CA ILE A 355 -0.77 14.39 14.72
C ILE A 355 0.21 14.56 13.56
N PHE A 356 0.74 13.43 13.10
CA PHE A 356 1.59 13.33 11.91
C PHE A 356 0.92 12.43 10.86
N CYS A 357 1.03 12.82 9.60
CA CYS A 357 0.86 11.90 8.49
C CYS A 357 2.24 11.29 8.16
N VAL A 358 2.32 9.97 8.21
CA VAL A 358 3.57 9.22 8.00
C VAL A 358 3.34 8.19 6.91
N GLY A 359 4.29 8.05 5.99
CA GLY A 359 4.22 6.97 5.00
C GLY A 359 5.08 7.15 3.78
#